data_AF-A0A8H8S884-F1
#
_entry.id   AF-A0A8H8S884-F1
#
_cell.length_a   1.000
_cell.length_b   1.000
_cell.length_c   1.000
_cell.angle_alpha   90.00
_cell.angle_beta   90.00
_cell.angle_gamma   90.00
#
_symmetry.space_group_name_H-M   'P 1'
#
loop_
_entity.id
_entity.type
_entity.pdbx_description
1 polymer ?
#
loop_
_entity_poly.entity_id
_entity_poly.type
_entity_poly.pdbx_seq_one_letter_code
_entity_poly.pdbx_strand_id
1 'polypeptide(L)'
;MLLLDYQNVLIQVPPVNIDQTVSDFDGVTFHISTPESKSKILVSIQVRCYNELLKYGAQQILEREYGPYVVAPEAGYNFSVQVDLDSLPDDKGAI
;
A
#
# COMPACT_ATOMS: atom_id res chain seq x y z
N MET A 1 0.51 -4.62 -26.03
CA MET A 1 1.03 -5.02 -24.72
C MET A 1 0.63 -6.48 -24.52
N LEU A 2 1.59 -7.40 -24.45
CA LEU A 2 1.33 -8.85 -24.40
C LEU A 2 1.37 -9.42 -22.97
N LEU A 3 2.02 -8.71 -22.04
CA LEU A 3 2.15 -9.06 -20.63
C LEU A 3 1.52 -7.95 -19.78
N LEU A 4 0.93 -8.33 -18.64
CA LEU A 4 0.42 -7.38 -17.65
C LEU A 4 1.56 -6.75 -16.88
N ASP A 5 1.38 -5.49 -16.47
CA ASP A 5 2.30 -4.86 -15.54
C ASP A 5 2.10 -5.45 -14.13
N TYR A 6 3.20 -5.73 -13.44
CA TYR A 6 3.19 -6.29 -12.08
C TYR A 6 2.86 -5.24 -11.00
N GLN A 7 3.04 -3.96 -11.32
CA GLN A 7 2.82 -2.85 -10.40
C GLN A 7 1.52 -2.12 -10.77
N ASN A 8 0.80 -1.66 -9.76
CA ASN A 8 -0.37 -0.83 -9.99
C ASN A 8 0.07 0.60 -10.32
N VAL A 9 -0.01 0.94 -11.60
CA VAL A 9 0.44 2.24 -12.15
C VAL A 9 -0.31 3.41 -11.53
N LEU A 10 -1.53 3.20 -11.04
CA LEU A 10 -2.35 4.25 -10.42
C LEU A 10 -1.88 4.63 -9.01
N ILE A 11 -0.95 3.87 -8.41
CA ILE A 11 -0.35 4.20 -7.11
C ILE A 11 0.79 5.23 -7.26
N GLN A 12 1.32 5.44 -8.47
CA GLN A 12 2.37 6.41 -8.74
C GLN A 12 1.79 7.82 -8.89
N VAL A 13 1.47 8.45 -7.76
CA VAL A 13 0.81 9.76 -7.71
C VAL A 13 1.75 10.87 -7.21
N PRO A 14 1.66 12.09 -7.77
CA PRO A 14 2.43 13.23 -7.27
C PRO A 14 1.96 13.65 -5.87
N PRO A 15 2.82 14.27 -5.05
CA PRO A 15 2.50 14.66 -3.68
C PRO A 15 1.50 15.83 -3.65
N VAL A 16 0.22 15.48 -3.58
CA VAL A 16 -0.91 16.41 -3.38
C VAL A 16 -1.75 15.95 -2.19
N ASN A 17 -2.85 16.63 -1.88
CA ASN A 17 -3.83 16.02 -0.96
C ASN A 17 -4.58 14.95 -1.76
N ILE A 18 -4.51 13.71 -1.28
CA ILE A 18 -4.99 12.53 -2.01
C ILE A 18 -6.03 11.85 -1.15
N ASP A 19 -7.12 11.46 -1.79
CA ASP A 19 -8.17 10.58 -1.27
C ASP A 19 -8.72 9.84 -2.49
N GLN A 20 -8.18 8.64 -2.75
CA GLN A 20 -8.47 7.88 -3.95
C GLN A 20 -8.60 6.40 -3.63
N THR A 21 -9.66 5.79 -4.15
CA THR A 21 -9.87 4.35 -4.12
C THR A 21 -9.60 3.78 -5.50
N VAL A 22 -8.71 2.79 -5.57
CA VAL A 22 -8.29 2.12 -6.79
C VAL A 22 -8.59 0.64 -6.69
N SER A 23 -9.22 0.07 -7.70
CA SER A 23 -9.40 -1.38 -7.79
C SER A 23 -8.34 -2.01 -8.67
N ASP A 24 -7.95 -3.24 -8.33
CA ASP A 24 -7.02 -4.07 -9.08
C ASP A 24 -7.66 -5.42 -9.40
N PHE A 25 -6.91 -6.30 -10.07
CA PHE A 25 -7.34 -7.67 -10.37
C PHE A 25 -7.66 -8.46 -9.09
N ASP A 26 -8.39 -9.57 -9.26
CA ASP A 26 -8.83 -10.48 -8.19
C ASP A 26 -9.69 -9.85 -7.08
N GLY A 27 -10.27 -8.67 -7.35
CA GLY A 27 -11.13 -7.96 -6.41
C GLY A 27 -10.37 -7.31 -5.26
N VAL A 28 -9.10 -6.98 -5.48
CA VAL A 28 -8.29 -6.19 -4.57
C VAL A 28 -8.68 -4.72 -4.68
N THR A 29 -8.77 -4.05 -3.54
CA THR A 29 -9.04 -2.60 -3.46
C THR A 29 -7.95 -1.92 -2.68
N PHE A 30 -7.37 -0.87 -3.25
CA PHE A 30 -6.45 0.05 -2.60
C PHE A 30 -7.17 1.34 -2.24
N HIS A 31 -6.80 1.92 -1.12
CA HIS A 31 -7.19 3.24 -0.71
C HIS A 31 -5.95 4.03 -0.34
N ILE A 32 -5.75 5.12 -1.07
CA ILE A 32 -4.57 5.98 -0.97
C ILE A 32 -5.07 7.32 -0.47
N SER A 33 -4.66 7.69 0.74
CA SER A 33 -5.10 8.92 1.37
C SER A 33 -3.97 9.66 2.08
N THR A 34 -4.15 10.96 2.28
CA THR A 34 -3.27 11.81 3.10
C THR A 34 -4.05 12.37 4.29
N PRO A 35 -4.39 11.55 5.32
CA PRO A 35 -5.34 11.93 6.36
C PRO A 35 -4.81 13.02 7.30
N GLU A 36 -3.52 12.97 7.65
CA GLU A 36 -2.90 13.94 8.57
C GLU A 36 -2.26 15.12 7.85
N SER A 37 -1.47 14.84 6.79
CA SER A 37 -0.67 15.84 6.11
C SER A 37 -0.31 15.36 4.70
N LYS A 38 0.02 16.30 3.81
CA LYS A 38 0.42 15.99 2.42
C LYS A 38 1.75 15.22 2.33
N SER A 39 2.56 15.23 3.39
CA SER A 39 3.81 14.46 3.46
C SER A 39 3.60 13.03 3.93
N LYS A 40 2.48 12.71 4.59
CA LYS A 40 2.17 11.34 5.04
C LYS A 40 1.12 10.71 4.14
N ILE A 41 1.54 9.73 3.35
CA ILE A 41 0.66 8.95 2.48
C ILE A 41 0.32 7.65 3.19
N LEU A 42 -0.96 7.42 3.43
CA LEU A 42 -1.50 6.16 3.90
C LEU A 42 -1.99 5.34 2.71
N VAL A 43 -1.50 4.11 2.61
CA VAL A 43 -1.92 3.14 1.59
C VAL A 43 -2.52 1.95 2.32
N SER A 44 -3.83 1.76 2.15
CA SER A 44 -4.58 0.65 2.72
C SER A 44 -5.00 -0.31 1.61
N ILE A 45 -4.94 -1.62 1.88
CA ILE A 45 -5.32 -2.66 0.93
C ILE A 45 -6.37 -3.58 1.54
N GLN A 46 -7.38 -3.90 0.73
CA GLN A 46 -8.38 -4.91 1.01
C GLN A 46 -8.24 -6.06 0.01
N VAL A 47 -8.09 -7.28 0.52
CA VAL A 47 -7.96 -8.51 -0.25
C VAL A 47 -8.94 -9.54 0.32
N ARG A 48 -9.83 -10.09 -0.51
CA ARG A 48 -10.88 -11.02 -0.05
C ARG A 48 -10.31 -12.25 0.69
N CYS A 49 -9.21 -12.81 0.21
CA CYS A 49 -8.58 -14.00 0.77
C CYS A 49 -7.47 -13.69 1.79
N TYR A 50 -7.38 -12.46 2.33
CA TYR A 50 -6.30 -12.06 3.24
C TYR A 50 -6.12 -13.03 4.42
N ASN A 51 -7.23 -13.45 5.05
CA ASN A 51 -7.19 -14.40 6.17
C ASN A 51 -6.61 -15.77 5.81
N GLU A 52 -6.71 -16.20 4.55
CA GLU A 52 -6.08 -17.43 4.08
C GLU A 52 -4.58 -17.22 3.85
N LEU A 53 -4.19 -16.08 3.27
CA LEU A 53 -2.78 -15.72 3.08
C LEU A 53 -2.02 -15.67 4.41
N LEU A 54 -2.64 -15.17 5.47
CA LEU A 54 -2.05 -15.17 6.81
C LEU A 54 -1.68 -16.58 7.30
N LYS A 55 -2.50 -17.60 6.99
CA LYS A 55 -2.22 -19.00 7.40
C LYS A 55 -0.96 -19.56 6.73
N TYR A 56 -0.60 -19.03 5.57
CA TYR A 56 0.59 -19.43 4.81
C TYR A 56 1.80 -18.51 5.07
N GLY A 57 1.76 -17.69 6.11
CA GLY A 57 2.90 -16.88 6.53
C GLY A 57 3.00 -15.50 5.87
N ALA A 58 1.94 -15.01 5.22
CA ALA A 58 1.96 -13.68 4.58
C ALA A 58 2.35 -12.57 5.56
N GLN A 59 1.97 -12.65 6.83
CA GLN A 59 2.32 -11.65 7.84
C GLN A 59 3.82 -11.48 8.01
N GLN A 60 4.58 -12.57 8.04
CA GLN A 60 6.04 -12.54 8.22
C GLN A 60 6.73 -11.86 7.04
N ILE A 61 6.19 -12.06 5.84
CA ILE A 61 6.68 -11.42 4.61
C ILE A 61 6.36 -9.93 4.65
N LEU A 62 5.11 -9.56 4.97
CA LEU A 62 4.70 -8.16 5.05
C LEU A 62 5.50 -7.37 6.11
N GLU A 63 5.74 -7.96 7.28
CA GLU A 63 6.57 -7.36 8.32
C GLU A 63 8.03 -7.24 7.91
N ARG A 64 8.56 -8.21 7.15
CA ARG A 64 9.93 -8.16 6.63
C ARG A 64 10.12 -7.06 5.59
N GLU A 65 9.19 -6.93 4.64
CA GLU A 65 9.30 -5.97 3.54
C GLU A 65 8.89 -4.55 3.94
N TYR A 66 7.80 -4.41 4.72
CA TYR A 66 7.21 -3.12 5.03
C TYR A 66 7.34 -2.71 6.49
N GLY A 67 7.96 -3.53 7.36
CA GLY A 67 7.98 -3.37 8.82
C GLY A 67 8.04 -1.93 9.36
N PRO A 68 9.01 -1.10 8.94
CA PRO A 68 9.13 0.30 9.40
C PRO A 68 7.94 1.20 9.04
N TYR A 69 7.20 0.83 8.01
CA TYR A 69 6.09 1.59 7.43
C TYR A 69 4.72 1.02 7.83
N VAL A 70 4.65 -0.16 8.48
CA VAL A 70 3.38 -0.78 8.87
C VAL A 70 2.69 0.02 9.96
N VAL A 71 1.40 0.28 9.79
CA VAL A 71 0.55 0.95 10.78
C VAL A 71 -0.70 0.11 11.06
N ALA A 72 -1.51 0.55 12.03
CA ALA A 72 -2.80 -0.08 12.29
C ALA A 72 -3.67 -0.05 11.01
N PRO A 73 -4.29 -1.17 10.61
CA PRO A 73 -5.14 -1.21 9.43
C PRO A 73 -6.29 -0.21 9.51
N GLU A 74 -6.54 0.47 8.40
CA GLU A 74 -7.71 1.33 8.24
C GLU A 74 -9.00 0.51 8.32
N ALA A 75 -10.06 1.09 8.90
CA ALA A 75 -11.35 0.42 9.05
C ALA A 75 -11.90 -0.02 7.69
N GLY A 76 -12.18 -1.32 7.54
CA GLY A 76 -12.67 -1.91 6.29
C GLY A 76 -11.57 -2.43 5.36
N TYR A 77 -10.29 -2.22 5.71
CA TYR A 77 -9.13 -2.75 4.99
C TYR A 77 -8.40 -3.81 5.82
N ASN A 78 -7.56 -4.59 5.16
CA ASN A 78 -6.86 -5.72 5.77
C ASN A 78 -5.46 -5.36 6.26
N PHE A 79 -4.79 -4.44 5.57
CA PHE A 79 -3.43 -4.03 5.87
C PHE A 79 -3.21 -2.58 5.43
N SER A 80 -2.42 -1.83 6.20
CA SER A 80 -2.13 -0.43 5.92
C SER A 80 -0.65 -0.12 6.14
N VAL A 81 -0.11 0.65 5.22
CA VAL A 81 1.28 1.13 5.21
C VAL A 81 1.26 2.64 5.14
N GLN A 82 2.06 3.30 5.96
CA GLN A 82 2.22 4.75 5.93
C GLN A 82 3.64 5.10 5.49
N VAL A 83 3.74 5.92 4.46
CA VAL A 83 5.00 6.46 3.95
C VAL A 83 5.07 7.94 4.28
N ASP A 84 6.16 8.33 4.94
CA ASP A 84 6.49 9.73 5.20
C ASP A 84 7.48 10.23 4.15
N LEU A 85 7.04 11.19 3.34
CA LEU A 85 7.83 11.80 2.27
C LEU A 85 9.02 12.62 2.79
N ASP A 86 8.95 13.09 4.04
CA ASP A 86 10.04 13.86 4.67
C ASP A 86 11.15 12.95 5.20
N SER A 87 10.85 11.66 5.39
CA SER A 87 11.73 10.66 5.99
C SER A 87 12.14 9.56 5.00
N LEU A 88 12.20 9.88 3.71
CA LEU A 88 12.58 8.91 2.67
C LEU A 88 14.10 8.65 2.68
N PRO A 89 14.53 7.39 2.50
CA PRO A 89 15.94 7.09 2.25
C PRO A 89 16.41 7.76 0.95
N ASP A 90 17.69 8.13 0.88
CA ASP A 90 18.32 8.82 -0.27
C ASP A 90 18.20 8.04 -1.60
N ASP A 91 18.01 6.72 -1.52
CA ASP A 91 17.85 5.86 -2.69
C ASP A 91 16.37 5.69 -3.06
N LYS A 92 15.93 6.46 -4.06
CA LYS A 92 14.56 6.39 -4.62
C LYS A 92 14.42 5.31 -5.69
N GLY A 93 15.42 4.44 -5.87
CA GLY A 93 15.59 3.62 -7.06
C GLY A 93 15.69 2.11 -6.86
N ALA A 94 15.10 1.53 -5.80
CA ALA A 94 15.11 0.09 -5.60
C ALA A 94 13.72 -0.54 -5.73
N ILE A 95 13.21 -0.63 -6.97
CA ILE A 95 12.40 -1.75 -7.48
C ILE A 95 12.65 -1.91 -8.97
#